data_AF-A0A1G0HUQ7-F1
#
_entry.id   AF-A0A1G0HUQ7-F1
#
_cell.length_a   1.000
_cell.length_b   1.000
_cell.length_c   1.000
_cell.angle_alpha   90.00
_cell.angle_beta   90.00
_cell.angle_gamma   90.00
#
_symmetry.space_group_name_H-M   'P 1'
#
loop_
_entity.id
_entity.type
_entity.pdbx_description
1 polymer ?
#
loop_
_entity_poly.entity_id
_entity_poly.type
_entity_poly.pdbx_seq_one_letter_code
_entity_poly.pdbx_strand_id
1 'polypeptide(L)'
;MTSLFKLFLLTLVSLQSVDALQFALPEGNNTVVGDLAFTKIQAGQDLSDIARRYDLGFSEVASANPKLNPEHLLLDSVVIIPTQFILPNVKHEGIVVNLPEMRLYYFQKHDKLVYTYPIGIGRKDWRTPIGRYKIIQKMKDPYWQVPDSIMAYRIKHGDPVQKIMPPGPTNPLGQFALRLSDPTYLIHGTIEPKGVGREVSAGCIRLYPEDIKELFSLVPNGTPVRIVDEPVKYGFDAGHLVIEAHPPLPEDAEDFWANLADLEKKLVKANDNAEPLHWNEVIKLAQEAMGIPTALTS
;
A
#
# COMPACT_ATOMS: atom_id res chain seq x y z
N MET A 1 13.66 27.74 40.13
CA MET A 1 13.04 26.41 40.29
C MET A 1 12.96 25.77 38.91
N THR A 2 13.43 24.54 38.85
CA THR A 2 13.93 23.77 37.69
C THR A 2 12.99 23.65 36.49
N SER A 3 13.52 23.99 35.31
CA SER A 3 12.97 23.66 34.00
C SER A 3 13.14 22.15 33.74
N LEU A 4 12.04 21.41 33.57
CA LEU A 4 12.06 20.02 33.13
C LEU A 4 12.26 19.98 31.61
N PHE A 5 13.49 19.69 31.19
CA PHE A 5 13.80 19.27 29.83
C PHE A 5 13.30 17.83 29.65
N LYS A 6 12.18 17.64 28.94
CA LYS A 6 11.76 16.30 28.51
C LYS A 6 12.71 15.83 27.41
N LEU A 7 13.65 14.97 27.80
CA LEU A 7 14.54 14.27 26.88
C LEU A 7 13.71 13.23 26.11
N PHE A 8 13.41 13.50 24.84
CA PHE A 8 12.87 12.48 23.93
C PHE A 8 14.00 11.50 23.63
N LEU A 9 13.95 10.32 24.24
CA LEU A 9 14.89 9.24 23.96
C LEU A 9 14.51 8.63 22.61
N LEU A 10 15.21 9.03 21.54
CA LEU A 10 15.15 8.35 20.25
C LEU A 10 15.75 6.94 20.45
N THR A 11 14.91 5.95 20.66
CA THR A 11 15.33 4.56 20.68
C THR A 11 15.50 4.10 19.23
N LEU A 12 16.75 3.99 18.79
CA LEU A 12 17.10 3.30 17.55
C LEU A 12 16.89 1.80 17.77
N VAL A 13 15.66 1.34 17.53
CA VAL A 13 15.37 -0.09 17.46
C VAL A 13 15.84 -0.58 16.09
N SER A 14 16.82 -1.50 16.08
CA SER A 14 17.17 -2.24 14.87
C SER A 14 16.11 -3.32 14.62
N LEU A 15 14.95 -2.92 14.10
CA LEU A 15 13.96 -3.86 13.58
C LEU A 15 14.51 -4.43 12.27
N GLN A 16 14.95 -5.69 12.31
CA GLN A 16 15.04 -6.49 11.11
C GLN A 16 13.64 -7.04 10.84
N SER A 17 12.83 -6.39 10.03
CA SER A 17 11.58 -6.99 9.54
C SER A 17 11.70 -7.22 8.05
N VAL A 18 11.99 -8.47 7.68
CA VAL A 18 11.83 -9.00 6.32
C VAL A 18 10.48 -9.74 6.21
N ASP A 19 9.64 -9.57 7.22
CA ASP A 19 8.32 -10.15 7.36
C ASP A 19 7.27 -9.03 7.23
N ALA A 20 6.06 -9.41 6.88
CA ALA A 20 4.97 -8.47 6.68
C ALA A 20 4.58 -7.75 7.97
N LEU A 21 4.03 -6.54 7.83
CA LEU A 21 3.48 -5.82 8.96
C LEU A 21 2.18 -6.48 9.44
N GLN A 22 2.19 -6.91 10.70
CA GLN A 22 1.06 -7.53 11.38
C GLN A 22 0.60 -6.68 12.57
N PHE A 23 -0.70 -6.40 12.64
CA PHE A 23 -1.30 -5.62 13.71
C PHE A 23 -2.51 -6.34 14.31
N ALA A 24 -2.74 -6.13 15.61
CA ALA A 24 -4.04 -6.42 16.20
C ALA A 24 -5.08 -5.44 15.64
N LEU A 25 -6.29 -5.92 15.38
CA LEU A 25 -7.39 -5.03 15.03
C LEU A 25 -7.69 -4.08 16.20
N PRO A 26 -7.82 -2.77 15.93
CA PRO A 26 -8.07 -1.79 16.96
C PRO A 26 -9.43 -2.02 17.65
N GLU A 27 -9.51 -1.67 18.93
CA GLU A 27 -10.74 -1.79 19.73
C GLU A 27 -11.64 -0.55 19.58
N GLY A 28 -12.93 -0.74 19.85
CA GLY A 28 -13.89 0.36 19.87
C GLY A 28 -14.08 1.02 18.50
N ASN A 29 -13.91 2.34 18.44
CA ASN A 29 -14.00 3.14 17.21
C ASN A 29 -12.63 3.44 16.58
N ASN A 30 -11.52 3.04 17.21
CA ASN A 30 -10.19 3.29 16.67
C ASN A 30 -10.03 2.55 15.34
N THR A 31 -9.36 3.19 14.39
CA THR A 31 -9.10 2.64 13.05
C THR A 31 -7.63 2.69 12.66
N VAL A 32 -6.80 3.32 13.49
CA VAL A 32 -5.36 3.43 13.25
C VAL A 32 -4.63 2.22 13.80
N VAL A 33 -3.68 1.71 13.03
CA VAL A 33 -2.75 0.65 13.42
C VAL A 33 -1.32 1.05 13.13
N GLY A 34 -0.38 0.47 13.87
CA GLY A 34 1.05 0.73 13.71
C GLY A 34 1.50 2.10 14.26
N ASP A 35 2.76 2.41 14.00
CA ASP A 35 3.43 3.59 14.54
C ASP A 35 4.36 4.18 13.47
N LEU A 36 4.59 5.49 13.53
CA LEU A 36 5.62 6.13 12.72
C LEU A 36 7.01 5.73 13.20
N ALA A 37 7.88 5.39 12.25
CA ALA A 37 9.27 5.09 12.51
C ALA A 37 10.19 6.07 11.76
N PHE A 38 11.48 6.05 12.11
CA PHE A 38 12.49 6.88 11.49
C PHE A 38 13.78 6.08 11.31
N THR A 39 14.44 6.28 10.18
CA THR A 39 15.75 5.67 9.90
C THR A 39 16.70 6.70 9.31
N LYS A 40 17.98 6.34 9.19
CA LYS A 40 18.96 7.10 8.41
C LYS A 40 19.28 6.39 7.10
N ILE A 41 19.58 7.18 6.08
CA ILE A 41 20.09 6.69 4.80
C ILE A 41 21.48 6.10 5.01
N GLN A 42 21.68 4.86 4.52
CA GLN A 42 22.97 4.17 4.53
C GLN A 42 23.67 4.29 3.17
N ALA A 43 25.00 4.11 3.17
CA ALA A 43 25.80 4.21 1.95
C ALA A 43 25.35 3.19 0.88
N GLY A 44 25.11 3.68 -0.34
CA GLY A 44 24.71 2.84 -1.48
C GLY A 44 23.25 2.38 -1.46
N GLN A 45 22.45 2.81 -0.49
CA GLN A 45 21.03 2.46 -0.37
C GLN A 45 20.17 3.42 -1.21
N ASP A 46 19.15 2.89 -1.90
CA ASP A 46 18.07 3.69 -2.49
C ASP A 46 16.77 3.64 -1.67
N LEU A 47 15.75 4.43 -2.05
CA LEU A 47 14.48 4.44 -1.32
C LEU A 47 13.73 3.10 -1.41
N SER A 48 13.93 2.31 -2.46
CA SER A 48 13.31 0.97 -2.59
C SER A 48 13.96 -0.02 -1.62
N ASP A 49 15.27 0.09 -1.41
CA ASP A 49 15.98 -0.71 -0.41
C ASP A 49 15.53 -0.34 1.01
N ILE A 50 15.27 0.95 1.28
CA ILE A 50 14.66 1.39 2.55
C ILE A 50 13.24 0.83 2.67
N ALA A 51 12.42 1.00 1.64
CA ALA A 51 11.03 0.58 1.64
C ALA A 51 10.90 -0.92 1.95
N ARG A 52 11.63 -1.77 1.22
CA ARG A 52 11.61 -3.22 1.43
C ARG A 52 12.05 -3.64 2.83
N ARG A 53 13.00 -2.94 3.45
CA ARG A 53 13.47 -3.22 4.82
C ARG A 53 12.37 -3.01 5.87
N TYR A 54 11.43 -2.12 5.60
CA TYR A 54 10.33 -1.79 6.51
C TYR A 54 8.98 -2.29 6.00
N ASP A 55 8.98 -3.21 5.03
CA ASP A 55 7.78 -3.72 4.37
C ASP A 55 6.87 -2.60 3.82
N LEU A 56 7.48 -1.67 3.08
CA LEU A 56 6.82 -0.57 2.39
C LEU A 56 7.11 -0.63 0.88
N GLY A 57 6.29 0.09 0.11
CA GLY A 57 6.49 0.37 -1.29
C GLY A 57 7.31 1.64 -1.51
N PHE A 58 7.92 1.77 -2.70
CA PHE A 58 8.70 2.96 -3.04
C PHE A 58 7.89 4.26 -2.88
N SER A 59 6.65 4.30 -3.40
CA SER A 59 5.83 5.53 -3.37
C SER A 59 5.46 5.95 -1.95
N GLU A 60 5.21 5.01 -1.03
CA GLU A 60 4.92 5.33 0.37
C GLU A 60 6.09 6.06 1.03
N VAL A 61 7.32 5.55 0.87
CA VAL A 61 8.52 6.19 1.42
C VAL A 61 8.81 7.53 0.72
N ALA A 62 8.63 7.61 -0.60
CA ALA A 62 8.87 8.84 -1.34
C ALA A 62 7.88 9.95 -0.95
N SER A 63 6.58 9.64 -0.88
CA SER A 63 5.52 10.61 -0.53
C SER A 63 5.65 11.11 0.91
N ALA A 64 6.02 10.25 1.86
CA ALA A 64 6.27 10.65 3.24
C ALA A 64 7.52 11.54 3.39
N ASN A 65 8.39 11.61 2.38
CA ASN A 65 9.66 12.33 2.44
C ASN A 65 9.86 13.28 1.24
N PRO A 66 8.98 14.28 1.03
CA PRO A 66 8.97 15.11 -0.18
C PRO A 66 10.22 15.99 -0.36
N LYS A 67 11.05 16.12 0.67
CA LYS A 67 12.31 16.88 0.64
C LYS A 67 13.51 16.05 0.20
N LEU A 68 13.39 14.72 0.15
CA LEU A 68 14.45 13.85 -0.35
C LEU A 68 14.41 13.83 -1.88
N ASN A 69 15.58 13.82 -2.50
CA ASN A 69 15.71 13.56 -3.93
C ASN A 69 16.05 12.06 -4.13
N PRO A 70 15.14 11.23 -4.66
CA PRO A 70 15.38 9.80 -4.84
C PRO A 70 16.61 9.46 -5.69
N GLU A 71 17.01 10.34 -6.61
CA GLU A 71 18.19 10.15 -7.48
C GLU A 71 19.50 10.55 -6.79
N HIS A 72 19.42 11.36 -5.73
CA HIS A 72 20.57 11.95 -5.05
C HIS A 72 20.35 11.98 -3.53
N LEU A 73 20.37 10.79 -2.92
CA LEU A 73 20.21 10.63 -1.48
C LEU A 73 21.49 11.04 -0.73
N LEU A 74 21.33 11.92 0.25
CA LEU A 74 22.42 12.35 1.13
C LEU A 74 22.56 11.38 2.30
N LEU A 75 23.76 10.85 2.53
CA LEU A 75 24.09 9.98 3.66
C LEU A 75 23.65 10.62 4.99
N ASP A 76 23.19 9.79 5.94
CA ASP A 76 22.73 10.19 7.28
C ASP A 76 21.48 11.08 7.34
N SER A 77 20.87 11.41 6.19
CA SER A 77 19.56 12.04 6.15
C SER A 77 18.53 11.18 6.87
N VAL A 78 17.69 11.82 7.69
CA VAL A 78 16.58 11.15 8.36
C VAL A 78 15.47 10.90 7.34
N VAL A 79 14.93 9.69 7.36
CA VAL A 79 13.82 9.23 6.52
C VAL A 79 12.68 8.84 7.45
N ILE A 80 11.50 9.41 7.18
CA ILE A 80 10.24 9.03 7.79
C ILE A 80 9.81 7.69 7.22
N ILE A 81 9.45 6.76 8.08
CA ILE A 81 8.96 5.43 7.74
C ILE A 81 7.47 5.39 8.12
N PRO A 82 6.55 5.54 7.14
CA PRO A 82 5.11 5.64 7.39
C PRO A 82 4.48 4.26 7.65
N THR A 83 4.85 3.61 8.76
CA THR A 83 4.30 2.31 9.19
C THR A 83 3.06 2.44 10.07
N GLN A 84 2.37 3.58 10.00
CA GLN A 84 1.10 3.86 10.67
C GLN A 84 0.02 4.04 9.62
N PHE A 85 -1.11 3.35 9.76
CA PHE A 85 -2.17 3.31 8.76
C PHE A 85 -3.54 3.46 9.40
N ILE A 86 -4.41 4.25 8.77
CA ILE A 86 -5.86 4.16 8.91
C ILE A 86 -6.33 2.95 8.09
N LEU A 87 -7.03 2.02 8.73
CA LEU A 87 -7.62 0.88 8.01
C LEU A 87 -8.68 1.38 6.98
N PRO A 88 -8.75 0.78 5.77
CA PRO A 88 -9.66 1.21 4.71
C PRO A 88 -11.12 1.38 5.16
N ASN A 89 -11.85 2.34 4.55
CA ASN A 89 -13.23 2.69 4.90
C ASN A 89 -14.27 1.71 4.33
N VAL A 90 -13.94 0.43 4.36
CA VAL A 90 -14.75 -0.68 3.88
C VAL A 90 -14.86 -1.78 4.91
N LYS A 91 -15.71 -2.78 4.65
CA LYS A 91 -15.78 -3.96 5.50
C LYS A 91 -14.42 -4.66 5.58
N HIS A 92 -13.88 -4.79 6.79
CA HIS A 92 -12.63 -5.47 7.12
C HIS A 92 -12.80 -7.00 7.04
N GLU A 93 -12.80 -7.55 5.83
CA GLU A 93 -13.04 -8.97 5.57
C GLU A 93 -12.19 -9.47 4.40
N GLY A 94 -11.47 -10.57 4.62
CA GLY A 94 -10.63 -11.18 3.60
C GLY A 94 -9.53 -10.22 3.15
N ILE A 95 -9.34 -10.09 1.85
CA ILE A 95 -8.35 -9.19 1.26
C ILE A 95 -9.02 -7.88 0.85
N VAL A 96 -8.45 -6.76 1.26
CA VAL A 96 -8.79 -5.42 0.73
C VAL A 96 -7.54 -4.84 0.09
N VAL A 97 -7.65 -4.34 -1.13
CA VAL A 97 -6.57 -3.68 -1.85
C VAL A 97 -6.98 -2.23 -2.07
N ASN A 98 -6.16 -1.28 -1.63
CA ASN A 98 -6.36 0.14 -1.89
C ASN A 98 -5.31 0.61 -2.91
N LEU A 99 -5.76 1.00 -4.10
CA LEU A 99 -4.86 1.27 -5.24
C LEU A 99 -4.01 2.55 -5.07
N PRO A 100 -4.56 3.71 -4.69
CA PRO A 100 -3.77 4.94 -4.47
C PRO A 100 -2.70 4.79 -3.40
N GLU A 101 -3.03 4.03 -2.35
CA GLU A 101 -2.12 3.71 -1.25
C GLU A 101 -1.07 2.65 -1.64
N MET A 102 -1.33 1.90 -2.72
CA MET A 102 -0.52 0.76 -3.14
C MET A 102 -0.33 -0.25 -2.00
N ARG A 103 -1.43 -0.55 -1.29
CA ARG A 103 -1.42 -1.46 -0.13
C ARG A 103 -2.49 -2.55 -0.24
N LEU A 104 -2.13 -3.74 0.20
CA LEU A 104 -3.02 -4.86 0.43
C LEU A 104 -3.16 -5.10 1.93
N TYR A 105 -4.39 -5.30 2.39
CA TYR A 105 -4.75 -5.66 3.75
C TYR A 105 -5.38 -7.06 3.75
N TYR A 106 -4.92 -7.96 4.62
CA TYR A 106 -5.57 -9.24 4.87
C TYR A 106 -6.12 -9.28 6.31
N PHE A 107 -7.44 -9.31 6.42
CA PHE A 107 -8.18 -9.32 7.66
C PHE A 107 -8.47 -10.77 8.11
N GLN A 108 -7.70 -11.25 9.07
CA GLN A 108 -7.85 -12.59 9.63
C GLN A 108 -8.89 -12.59 10.74
N LYS A 109 -10.07 -13.14 10.42
CA LYS A 109 -11.25 -13.07 11.30
C LYS A 109 -11.07 -13.77 12.65
N HIS A 110 -10.38 -14.91 12.69
CA HIS A 110 -10.27 -15.73 13.90
C HIS A 110 -9.40 -15.08 14.97
N ASP A 111 -8.24 -14.55 14.55
CA ASP A 111 -7.23 -14.02 15.47
C ASP A 111 -7.37 -12.51 15.70
N LYS A 112 -8.35 -11.87 15.03
CA LYS A 112 -8.53 -10.41 15.01
C LYS A 112 -7.24 -9.67 14.64
N LEU A 113 -6.57 -10.19 13.61
CA LEU A 113 -5.33 -9.62 13.08
C LEU A 113 -5.59 -9.00 11.71
N VAL A 114 -4.79 -7.99 11.39
CA VAL A 114 -4.64 -7.46 10.05
C VAL A 114 -3.18 -7.52 9.63
N TYR A 115 -2.93 -8.14 8.49
CA TYR A 115 -1.65 -8.13 7.80
C TYR A 115 -1.70 -7.07 6.71
N THR A 116 -0.63 -6.31 6.51
CA THR A 116 -0.54 -5.34 5.42
C THR A 116 0.69 -5.62 4.57
N TYR A 117 0.57 -5.39 3.27
CA TYR A 117 1.63 -5.66 2.30
C TYR A 117 1.67 -4.52 1.28
N PRO A 118 2.85 -3.99 0.94
CA PRO A 118 2.98 -3.06 -0.16
C PRO A 118 2.81 -3.81 -1.50
N ILE A 119 2.22 -3.14 -2.48
CA ILE A 119 1.94 -3.75 -3.77
C ILE A 119 2.43 -2.91 -4.95
N GLY A 120 2.81 -3.57 -6.03
CA GLY A 120 2.88 -2.96 -7.36
C GLY A 120 1.57 -3.21 -8.11
N ILE A 121 1.09 -2.22 -8.84
CA ILE A 121 -0.20 -2.28 -9.56
C ILE A 121 -0.01 -2.10 -11.07
N GLY A 122 -1.11 -2.29 -11.79
CA GLY A 122 -1.17 -2.05 -13.23
C GLY A 122 -0.97 -0.59 -13.58
N ARG A 123 -0.21 -0.31 -14.63
CA ARG A 123 -0.07 1.04 -15.19
C ARG A 123 -1.39 1.54 -15.80
N LYS A 124 -1.53 2.86 -15.99
CA LYS A 124 -2.69 3.51 -16.63
C LYS A 124 -3.33 2.77 -17.83
N ASP A 125 -2.54 2.25 -18.77
CA ASP A 125 -3.09 1.55 -19.95
C ASP A 125 -3.56 0.10 -19.66
N TRP A 126 -3.17 -0.44 -18.52
CA TRP A 126 -3.48 -1.78 -18.03
C TRP A 126 -3.84 -1.74 -16.54
N ARG A 127 -4.90 -0.98 -16.23
CA ARG A 127 -5.35 -0.73 -14.86
C ARG A 127 -5.64 -2.03 -14.11
N THR A 128 -5.31 -2.04 -12.83
CA THR A 128 -5.85 -3.04 -11.91
C THR A 128 -7.33 -2.72 -11.66
N PRO A 129 -8.26 -3.67 -11.88
CA PRO A 129 -9.68 -3.35 -11.87
C PRO A 129 -10.23 -3.21 -10.45
N ILE A 130 -11.02 -2.16 -10.23
CA ILE A 130 -11.81 -1.97 -9.01
C ILE A 130 -12.95 -2.97 -9.00
N GLY A 131 -13.25 -3.58 -7.85
CA GLY A 131 -14.37 -4.51 -7.77
C GLY A 131 -14.31 -5.48 -6.61
N ARG A 132 -15.20 -6.47 -6.67
CA ARG A 132 -15.29 -7.57 -5.71
C ARG A 132 -14.97 -8.88 -6.41
N TYR A 133 -14.03 -9.60 -5.85
CA TYR A 133 -13.51 -10.85 -6.37
C TYR A 133 -13.41 -11.88 -5.23
N LYS A 134 -12.90 -13.06 -5.57
CA LYS A 134 -12.48 -14.09 -4.61
C LYS A 134 -11.24 -14.80 -5.13
N ILE A 135 -10.45 -15.37 -4.22
CA ILE A 135 -9.37 -16.28 -4.60
C ILE A 135 -9.99 -17.59 -5.09
N ILE A 136 -9.79 -17.95 -6.36
CA ILE A 136 -10.31 -19.20 -6.95
C ILE A 136 -9.25 -20.28 -7.09
N GLN A 137 -7.97 -19.91 -7.07
CA GLN A 137 -6.87 -20.85 -7.24
C GLN A 137 -5.62 -20.32 -6.55
N LYS A 138 -4.88 -21.23 -5.93
CA LYS A 138 -3.55 -21.00 -5.38
C LYS A 138 -2.54 -21.82 -6.20
N MET A 139 -1.53 -21.16 -6.77
CA MET A 139 -0.50 -21.79 -7.58
C MET A 139 0.87 -21.57 -6.93
N LYS A 140 1.55 -22.67 -6.61
CA LYS A 140 2.98 -22.68 -6.28
C LYS A 140 3.75 -23.01 -7.56
N ASP A 141 4.86 -22.32 -7.78
CA ASP A 141 5.70 -22.43 -8.97
C ASP A 141 4.85 -22.36 -10.26
N PRO A 142 4.17 -21.22 -10.52
CA PRO A 142 3.21 -21.12 -11.62
C PRO A 142 3.90 -21.05 -12.99
N TYR A 143 3.32 -21.72 -13.98
CA TYR A 143 3.57 -21.35 -15.37
C TYR A 143 2.92 -20.00 -15.67
N TRP A 144 3.62 -19.15 -16.42
CA TRP A 144 3.02 -17.92 -16.94
C TRP A 144 2.68 -18.08 -18.43
N GLN A 145 1.38 -18.14 -18.71
CA GLN A 145 0.87 -18.05 -20.08
C GLN A 145 0.72 -16.56 -20.42
N VAL A 146 1.62 -16.06 -21.26
CA VAL A 146 1.69 -14.64 -21.60
C VAL A 146 0.43 -14.25 -22.40
N PRO A 147 -0.37 -13.28 -21.92
CA PRO A 147 -1.51 -12.74 -22.65
C PRO A 147 -1.10 -12.20 -24.04
N ASP A 148 -1.98 -12.33 -25.03
CA ASP A 148 -1.68 -11.87 -26.40
C ASP A 148 -1.42 -10.36 -26.46
N SER A 149 -2.10 -9.57 -25.62
CA SER A 149 -1.86 -8.13 -25.49
C SER A 149 -0.44 -7.80 -25.04
N ILE A 150 0.10 -8.56 -24.05
CA ILE A 150 1.46 -8.39 -23.56
C ILE A 150 2.47 -8.85 -24.62
N MET A 151 2.21 -9.96 -25.31
CA MET A 151 3.08 -10.40 -26.40
C MET A 151 3.15 -9.35 -27.52
N ALA A 152 2.01 -8.83 -27.96
CA ALA A 152 1.94 -7.82 -29.01
C ALA A 152 2.70 -6.54 -28.60
N TYR A 153 2.54 -6.11 -27.35
CA TYR A 153 3.30 -5.00 -26.79
C TYR A 153 4.81 -5.27 -26.84
N ARG A 154 5.27 -6.42 -26.34
CA ARG A 154 6.68 -6.78 -26.28
C ARG A 154 7.33 -6.91 -27.66
N ILE A 155 6.64 -7.51 -28.63
CA ILE A 155 7.08 -7.58 -30.03
C ILE A 155 7.24 -6.18 -30.62
N LYS A 156 6.27 -5.27 -30.39
CA LYS A 156 6.33 -3.89 -30.88
C LYS A 156 7.53 -3.10 -30.31
N HIS A 157 7.99 -3.46 -29.11
CA HIS A 157 9.11 -2.79 -28.42
C HIS A 157 10.44 -3.54 -28.56
N GLY A 158 10.51 -4.57 -29.41
CA GLY A 158 11.77 -5.26 -29.73
C GLY A 158 12.28 -6.24 -28.67
N ASP A 159 11.43 -6.68 -27.73
CA ASP A 159 11.80 -7.59 -26.65
C ASP A 159 10.79 -8.75 -26.48
N PRO A 160 10.69 -9.66 -27.47
CA PRO A 160 9.71 -10.74 -27.47
C PRO A 160 9.99 -11.77 -26.36
N VAL A 161 8.93 -12.39 -25.86
CA VAL A 161 9.00 -13.46 -24.84
C VAL A 161 8.34 -14.75 -25.32
N GLN A 162 8.71 -15.85 -24.67
CA GLN A 162 8.06 -17.14 -24.86
C GLN A 162 6.58 -17.04 -24.45
N LYS A 163 5.68 -17.60 -25.26
CA LYS A 163 4.23 -17.63 -24.97
C LYS A 163 3.91 -18.31 -23.64
N ILE A 164 4.70 -19.32 -23.28
CA ILE A 164 4.60 -20.05 -22.02
C ILE A 164 5.96 -19.96 -21.35
N MET A 165 6.02 -19.31 -20.20
CA MET A 165 7.21 -19.27 -19.38
C MET A 165 7.09 -20.30 -18.24
N PRO A 166 8.05 -21.24 -18.11
CA PRO A 166 8.04 -22.21 -17.04
C PRO A 166 8.31 -21.55 -15.68
N PRO A 167 8.06 -22.25 -14.56
CA PRO A 167 8.48 -21.79 -13.25
C PRO A 167 10.01 -21.65 -13.20
N GLY A 168 10.50 -20.65 -12.48
CA GLY A 168 11.93 -20.43 -12.32
C GLY A 168 12.29 -18.95 -12.11
N PRO A 169 13.60 -18.64 -11.98
CA PRO A 169 14.09 -17.31 -11.63
C PRO A 169 13.82 -16.23 -12.68
N THR A 170 13.40 -16.60 -13.89
CA THR A 170 13.04 -15.66 -14.97
C THR A 170 11.54 -15.46 -15.12
N ASN A 171 10.72 -16.19 -14.36
CA ASN A 171 9.27 -16.07 -14.42
C ASN A 171 8.79 -14.85 -13.62
N PRO A 172 8.15 -13.85 -14.27
CA PRO A 172 7.78 -12.61 -13.59
C PRO A 172 6.65 -12.79 -12.56
N LEU A 173 5.98 -13.95 -12.52
CA LEU A 173 5.01 -14.26 -11.48
C LEU A 173 5.65 -14.61 -10.13
N GLY A 174 6.97 -14.83 -10.10
CA GLY A 174 7.66 -15.33 -8.92
C GLY A 174 7.22 -16.75 -8.53
N GLN A 175 7.39 -17.10 -7.25
CA GLN A 175 7.16 -18.46 -6.77
C GLN A 175 5.69 -18.77 -6.45
N PHE A 176 4.87 -17.76 -6.15
CA PHE A 176 3.50 -17.94 -5.70
C PHE A 176 2.56 -17.00 -6.42
N ALA A 177 1.37 -17.49 -6.74
CA ALA A 177 0.30 -16.70 -7.33
C ALA A 177 -1.07 -17.14 -6.82
N LEU A 178 -1.96 -16.17 -6.64
CA LEU A 178 -3.35 -16.33 -6.26
C LEU A 178 -4.21 -15.81 -7.40
N ARG A 179 -5.08 -16.66 -7.97
CA ARG A 179 -5.97 -16.28 -9.07
C ARG A 179 -7.25 -15.68 -8.54
N LEU A 180 -7.65 -14.54 -9.10
CA LEU A 180 -8.93 -13.91 -8.80
C LEU A 180 -10.07 -14.57 -9.60
N SER A 181 -11.31 -14.31 -9.20
CA SER A 181 -12.50 -14.83 -9.88
C SER A 181 -12.69 -14.28 -11.29
N ASP A 182 -12.08 -13.13 -11.60
CA ASP A 182 -11.73 -12.82 -12.98
C ASP A 182 -10.35 -13.45 -13.25
N PRO A 183 -10.29 -14.53 -14.04
CA PRO A 183 -9.07 -15.33 -14.20
C PRO A 183 -7.95 -14.58 -14.93
N THR A 184 -8.24 -13.40 -15.50
CA THR A 184 -7.25 -12.50 -16.11
C THR A 184 -6.27 -11.96 -15.08
N TYR A 185 -6.71 -11.80 -13.82
CA TYR A 185 -5.95 -11.11 -12.79
C TYR A 185 -5.41 -12.06 -11.72
N LEU A 186 -4.19 -11.74 -11.27
CA LEU A 186 -3.45 -12.46 -10.24
C LEU A 186 -3.00 -11.49 -9.15
N ILE A 187 -2.91 -12.00 -7.92
CA ILE A 187 -2.04 -11.46 -6.87
C ILE A 187 -0.83 -12.40 -6.83
N HIS A 188 0.38 -11.91 -7.10
CA HIS A 188 1.54 -12.76 -7.29
C HIS A 188 2.84 -12.10 -6.81
N GLY A 189 3.92 -12.89 -6.70
CA GLY A 189 5.24 -12.38 -6.36
C GLY A 189 5.91 -11.66 -7.53
N THR A 190 7.14 -11.21 -7.37
CA THR A 190 7.89 -10.60 -8.47
C THR A 190 9.35 -10.99 -8.40
N ILE A 191 10.01 -11.06 -9.55
CA ILE A 191 11.48 -11.14 -9.63
C ILE A 191 12.12 -9.74 -9.68
N GLU A 192 11.30 -8.70 -9.81
CA GLU A 192 11.68 -7.28 -9.85
C GLU A 192 11.09 -6.56 -8.62
N PRO A 193 11.66 -6.75 -7.42
CA PRO A 193 11.09 -6.21 -6.18
C PRO A 193 11.06 -4.68 -6.16
N LYS A 194 11.96 -4.00 -6.88
CA LYS A 194 11.95 -2.52 -6.98
C LYS A 194 10.69 -1.95 -7.68
N GLY A 195 9.87 -2.81 -8.28
CA GLY A 195 8.56 -2.45 -8.83
C GLY A 195 7.43 -2.41 -7.79
N VAL A 196 7.65 -2.83 -6.55
CA VAL A 196 6.64 -2.74 -5.48
C VAL A 196 6.51 -1.29 -5.00
N GLY A 197 5.26 -0.85 -4.79
CA GLY A 197 4.92 0.55 -4.57
C GLY A 197 5.04 1.40 -5.85
N ARG A 198 4.79 0.80 -7.02
CA ARG A 198 4.77 1.49 -8.33
C ARG A 198 3.73 0.91 -9.28
N GLU A 199 3.34 1.72 -10.27
CA GLU A 199 2.53 1.34 -11.43
C GLU A 199 3.38 0.71 -12.55
N VAL A 200 3.72 -0.57 -12.42
CA VAL A 200 4.66 -1.26 -13.34
C VAL A 200 4.09 -2.49 -14.03
N SER A 201 2.91 -2.94 -13.63
CA SER A 201 2.35 -4.21 -14.08
C SER A 201 1.40 -4.03 -15.29
N ALA A 202 0.98 -5.16 -15.86
CA ALA A 202 -0.08 -5.23 -16.86
C ALA A 202 -1.44 -5.59 -16.25
N GLY A 203 -1.76 -5.02 -15.08
CA GLY A 203 -3.05 -5.14 -14.40
C GLY A 203 -3.05 -6.06 -13.18
N CYS A 204 -2.12 -7.01 -13.09
CA CYS A 204 -1.98 -7.87 -11.91
C CYS A 204 -1.36 -7.14 -10.70
N ILE A 205 -1.58 -7.66 -9.51
CA ILE A 205 -1.05 -7.13 -8.25
C ILE A 205 0.23 -7.88 -7.91
N ARG A 206 1.33 -7.14 -7.71
CA ARG A 206 2.67 -7.67 -7.41
C ARG A 206 3.02 -7.43 -5.95
N LEU A 207 3.45 -8.47 -5.23
CA LEU A 207 3.97 -8.40 -3.86
C LEU A 207 5.47 -8.71 -3.85
N TYR A 208 6.17 -8.38 -2.76
CA TYR A 208 7.51 -8.91 -2.55
C TYR A 208 7.50 -10.46 -2.48
N PRO A 209 8.61 -11.13 -2.84
CA PRO A 209 8.71 -12.60 -2.76
C PRO A 209 8.36 -13.19 -1.39
N GLU A 210 8.82 -12.54 -0.32
CA GLU A 210 8.56 -12.86 1.09
C GLU A 210 7.07 -12.72 1.41
N ASP A 211 6.46 -11.59 1.07
CA ASP A 211 5.05 -11.28 1.31
C ASP A 211 4.10 -12.24 0.61
N ILE A 212 4.32 -12.51 -0.69
CA ILE A 212 3.43 -13.41 -1.41
C ILE A 212 3.50 -14.84 -0.84
N LYS A 213 4.68 -15.26 -0.35
CA LYS A 213 4.86 -16.57 0.27
C LYS A 213 4.07 -16.65 1.56
N GLU A 214 4.12 -15.60 2.38
CA GLU A 214 3.34 -15.53 3.61
C GLU A 214 1.83 -15.48 3.33
N LEU A 215 1.38 -14.53 2.51
CA LEU A 215 -0.03 -14.40 2.13
C LEU A 215 -0.56 -15.70 1.53
N PHE A 216 0.21 -16.36 0.67
CA PHE A 216 -0.13 -17.66 0.11
C PHE A 216 -0.33 -18.73 1.18
N SER A 217 0.42 -18.71 2.27
CA SER A 217 0.24 -19.67 3.36
C SER A 217 -1.04 -19.40 4.18
N LEU A 218 -1.39 -18.12 4.36
CA LEU A 218 -2.49 -17.67 5.21
C LEU A 218 -3.86 -17.79 4.52
N VAL A 219 -3.96 -17.42 3.23
CA VAL A 219 -5.28 -17.22 2.60
C VAL A 219 -5.85 -18.51 2.00
N PRO A 220 -7.06 -18.96 2.39
CA PRO A 220 -7.72 -20.08 1.74
C PRO A 220 -8.32 -19.70 0.37
N ASN A 221 -8.60 -20.71 -0.46
CA ASN A 221 -9.48 -20.52 -1.61
C ASN A 221 -10.88 -20.08 -1.12
N GLY A 222 -11.52 -19.21 -1.89
CA GLY A 222 -12.81 -18.61 -1.55
C GLY A 222 -12.70 -17.31 -0.74
N THR A 223 -11.50 -16.95 -0.26
CA THR A 223 -11.27 -15.66 0.43
C THR A 223 -11.78 -14.51 -0.43
N PRO A 224 -12.69 -13.65 0.08
CA PRO A 224 -13.15 -12.49 -0.66
C PRO A 224 -12.01 -11.50 -0.84
N VAL A 225 -12.02 -10.82 -1.99
CA VAL A 225 -11.07 -9.77 -2.35
C VAL A 225 -11.88 -8.54 -2.74
N ARG A 226 -11.57 -7.38 -2.17
CA ARG A 226 -12.17 -6.11 -2.55
C ARG A 226 -11.08 -5.15 -2.96
N ILE A 227 -11.11 -4.70 -4.21
CA ILE A 227 -10.18 -3.71 -4.75
C ILE A 227 -10.92 -2.37 -4.77
N VAL A 228 -10.33 -1.35 -4.17
CA VAL A 228 -10.90 0.00 -4.02
C VAL A 228 -9.92 1.08 -4.47
N ASP A 229 -10.49 2.25 -4.69
CA ASP A 229 -9.80 3.49 -4.99
C ASP A 229 -10.20 4.51 -3.92
N GLU A 230 -9.45 4.52 -2.82
CA GLU A 230 -9.65 5.41 -1.67
C GLU A 230 -8.35 6.22 -1.46
N PRO A 231 -8.13 7.32 -2.22
CA PRO A 231 -6.94 8.17 -2.06
C PRO A 231 -6.93 8.91 -0.72
N VAL A 232 -8.10 9.10 -0.12
CA VAL A 232 -8.24 9.64 1.23
C VAL A 232 -9.01 8.65 2.09
N LYS A 233 -8.36 8.21 3.17
CA LYS A 233 -8.96 7.44 4.25
C LYS A 233 -9.17 8.34 5.46
N TYR A 234 -10.15 8.00 6.28
CA TYR A 234 -10.41 8.69 7.54
C TYR A 234 -10.88 7.72 8.61
N GLY A 235 -10.74 8.11 9.88
CA GLY A 235 -11.24 7.32 10.98
C GLY A 235 -10.88 7.95 12.31
N PHE A 236 -10.65 7.15 13.34
CA PHE A 236 -10.40 7.67 14.68
C PHE A 236 -9.13 7.10 15.28
N ASP A 237 -8.44 7.95 16.03
CA ASP A 237 -7.36 7.56 16.92
C ASP A 237 -7.49 8.34 18.23
N ALA A 238 -7.52 7.63 19.35
CA ALA A 238 -7.71 8.18 20.69
C ALA A 238 -8.89 9.18 20.82
N GLY A 239 -9.96 8.98 20.04
CA GLY A 239 -11.15 9.84 20.05
C GLY A 239 -11.09 11.06 19.10
N HIS A 240 -9.96 11.29 18.42
CA HIS A 240 -9.83 12.36 17.44
C HIS A 240 -10.08 11.83 16.03
N LEU A 241 -10.75 12.63 15.20
CA LEU A 241 -10.91 12.31 13.78
C LEU A 241 -9.54 12.47 13.09
N VAL A 242 -9.09 11.44 12.40
CA VAL A 242 -7.83 11.42 11.65
C VAL A 242 -8.08 11.23 10.16
N ILE A 243 -7.19 11.78 9.35
CA ILE A 243 -7.15 11.65 7.89
C ILE A 243 -5.80 11.10 7.44
N GLU A 244 -5.80 10.27 6.40
CA GLU A 244 -4.60 9.79 5.73
C GLU A 244 -4.84 9.93 4.22
N ALA A 245 -3.96 10.66 3.54
CA ALA A 245 -4.10 10.96 2.13
C ALA A 245 -2.91 10.46 1.33
N HIS A 246 -3.21 9.94 0.15
CA HIS A 246 -2.28 9.44 -0.86
C HIS A 246 -2.57 10.14 -2.18
N PRO A 247 -1.57 10.27 -3.08
CA PRO A 247 -1.82 10.83 -4.39
C PRO A 247 -2.88 9.99 -5.12
N PRO A 248 -3.93 10.61 -5.70
CA PRO A 248 -4.88 9.89 -6.53
C PRO A 248 -4.16 9.29 -7.74
N LEU A 249 -4.69 8.18 -8.27
CA LEU A 249 -4.17 7.60 -9.50
C LEU A 249 -4.20 8.66 -10.62
N PRO A 250 -3.16 8.76 -11.47
CA PRO A 250 -3.06 9.84 -12.46
C PRO A 250 -4.26 9.96 -13.40
N GLU A 251 -4.90 8.83 -13.71
CA GLU A 251 -6.11 8.79 -14.54
C GLU A 251 -7.40 9.23 -13.84
N ASP A 252 -7.45 9.22 -12.50
CA ASP A 252 -8.64 9.59 -11.73
C ASP A 252 -8.45 10.92 -10.95
N ALA A 253 -7.24 11.51 -11.03
CA ALA A 253 -6.87 12.71 -10.28
C ALA A 253 -7.75 13.92 -10.58
N GLU A 254 -8.09 14.18 -11.85
CA GLU A 254 -8.95 15.31 -12.23
C GLU A 254 -10.34 15.17 -11.61
N ASP A 255 -10.95 13.99 -11.74
CA ASP A 255 -12.27 13.69 -11.19
C ASP A 255 -12.28 13.77 -9.65
N PHE A 256 -11.21 13.29 -9.00
CA PHE A 256 -11.04 13.40 -7.55
C PHE A 256 -11.07 14.85 -7.08
N TRP A 257 -10.24 15.71 -7.67
CA TRP A 257 -10.14 17.12 -7.29
C TRP A 257 -11.40 17.92 -7.65
N ALA A 258 -12.12 17.52 -8.71
CA ALA A 258 -13.40 18.11 -9.07
C ALA A 258 -14.53 17.77 -8.07
N ASN A 259 -14.37 16.72 -7.25
CA ASN A 259 -15.43 16.17 -6.39
C ASN A 259 -15.07 16.12 -4.89
N LEU A 260 -14.36 17.14 -4.39
CA LEU A 260 -14.04 17.25 -2.96
C LEU A 260 -15.28 17.37 -2.06
N ALA A 261 -16.44 17.76 -2.59
CA ALA A 261 -17.70 17.86 -1.84
C ALA A 261 -18.16 16.50 -1.27
N ASP A 262 -17.88 15.39 -1.96
CA ASP A 262 -18.19 14.05 -1.44
C ASP A 262 -17.30 13.70 -0.23
N LEU A 263 -16.02 14.07 -0.29
CA LEU A 263 -15.09 13.92 0.84
C LEU A 263 -15.53 14.77 2.04
N GLU A 264 -15.92 16.02 1.81
CA GLU A 264 -16.44 16.91 2.86
C GLU A 264 -17.64 16.28 3.56
N LYS A 265 -18.63 15.83 2.78
CA LYS A 265 -19.84 15.18 3.30
C LYS A 265 -19.52 13.94 4.12
N LYS A 266 -18.55 13.12 3.68
CA LYS A 266 -18.10 11.92 4.41
C LYS A 266 -17.46 12.29 5.75
N LEU A 267 -16.56 13.26 5.75
CA LEU A 267 -15.85 13.70 6.96
C LEU A 267 -16.78 14.40 7.96
N VAL A 268 -17.67 15.28 7.51
CA VAL A 268 -18.68 15.94 8.37
C VAL A 268 -19.59 14.90 9.02
N LYS A 269 -20.03 13.89 8.24
CA LYS A 269 -20.83 12.78 8.77
C LYS A 269 -20.04 11.93 9.77
N ALA A 270 -18.77 11.66 9.49
CA ALA A 270 -17.91 10.88 10.39
C ALA A 270 -17.67 11.60 11.71
N ASN A 271 -17.48 12.92 11.67
CA ASN A 271 -17.29 13.79 12.83
C ASN A 271 -18.57 13.97 13.69
N ASP A 272 -19.70 13.38 13.29
CA ASP A 272 -21.01 13.52 13.95
C ASP A 272 -21.43 14.98 14.24
N ASN A 273 -21.03 15.91 13.38
CA ASN A 273 -21.21 17.36 13.59
C ASN A 273 -20.67 17.88 14.94
N ALA A 274 -19.56 17.31 15.43
CA ALA A 274 -18.81 17.85 16.56
C ALA A 274 -18.16 19.21 16.22
N GLU A 275 -16.88 19.40 16.48
CA GLU A 275 -16.21 20.66 16.15
C GLU A 275 -16.12 20.88 14.62
N PRO A 276 -16.30 22.12 14.12
CA PRO A 276 -16.17 22.39 12.69
C PRO A 276 -14.79 22.01 12.16
N LEU A 277 -14.77 21.23 11.07
CA LEU A 277 -13.52 20.85 10.41
C LEU A 277 -12.94 22.05 9.66
N HIS A 278 -11.63 22.28 9.81
CA HIS A 278 -10.91 23.31 9.06
C HIS A 278 -10.65 22.83 7.63
N TRP A 279 -11.57 23.11 6.71
CA TRP A 279 -11.53 22.54 5.35
C TRP A 279 -10.27 22.88 4.56
N ASN A 280 -9.68 24.06 4.76
CA ASN A 280 -8.40 24.42 4.15
C ASN A 280 -7.26 23.49 4.59
N GLU A 281 -7.27 23.03 5.84
CA GLU A 281 -6.26 22.08 6.33
C GLU A 281 -6.51 20.68 5.75
N VAL A 282 -7.76 20.25 5.65
CA VAL A 282 -8.12 18.98 4.99
C VAL A 282 -7.62 18.97 3.54
N ILE A 283 -7.90 20.03 2.77
CA ILE A 283 -7.44 20.17 1.38
C ILE A 283 -5.91 20.15 1.32
N LYS A 284 -5.24 20.88 2.21
CA LYS A 284 -3.78 20.91 2.27
C LYS A 284 -3.20 19.52 2.54
N LEU A 285 -3.70 18.78 3.53
CA LEU A 285 -3.26 17.41 3.82
C LEU A 285 -3.52 16.46 2.64
N ALA A 286 -4.67 16.61 1.98
CA ALA A 286 -4.98 15.86 0.77
C ALA A 286 -4.00 16.16 -0.38
N GLN A 287 -3.55 17.40 -0.52
CA GLN A 287 -2.58 17.82 -1.55
C GLN A 287 -1.15 17.40 -1.21
N GLU A 288 -0.77 17.49 0.06
CA GLU A 288 0.54 17.02 0.55
C GLU A 288 0.68 15.51 0.41
N ALA A 289 -0.42 14.78 0.63
CA ALA A 289 -0.56 13.35 0.33
C ALA A 289 0.60 12.49 0.87
N MET A 290 1.05 12.80 2.09
CA MET A 290 2.23 12.18 2.69
C MET A 290 2.02 10.71 3.12
N GLY A 291 0.78 10.20 3.06
CA GLY A 291 0.45 8.85 3.52
C GLY A 291 0.59 8.66 5.04
N ILE A 292 0.51 9.75 5.82
CA ILE A 292 0.66 9.72 7.28
C ILE A 292 -0.67 10.13 7.94
N PRO A 293 -1.25 9.28 8.82
CA PRO A 293 -2.42 9.64 9.60
C PRO A 293 -2.20 10.93 10.40
N THR A 294 -3.11 11.89 10.22
CA THR A 294 -3.02 13.23 10.83
C THR A 294 -4.35 13.61 11.46
N ALA A 295 -4.34 14.10 12.70
CA ALA A 295 -5.54 14.53 13.39
C ALA A 295 -6.13 15.80 12.76
N LEU A 296 -7.45 15.81 12.57
CA LEU A 296 -8.23 16.96 12.11
C LEU A 296 -8.88 17.73 13.26
N THR A 297 -8.94 17.14 14.45
CA THR A 297 -9.54 17.69 15.66
C THR A 297 -8.51 17.73 16.79
N SER A 298 -8.58 18.74 17.65
CA SER A 298 -7.72 18.88 18.83
C SER A 298 -8.19 18.05 20.02
#